data_AF-A0A3Q1LYX5-F1
#
_entry.id   AF-A0A3Q1LYX5-F1
#
_cell.length_a   1.000
_cell.length_b   1.000
_cell.length_c   1.000
_cell.angle_alpha   90.00
_cell.angle_beta   90.00
_cell.angle_gamma   90.00
#
_symmetry.space_group_name_H-M   'P 1'
#
loop_
_entity.id
_entity.type
_entity.pdbx_description
1 polymer ?
#
loop_
_entity_poly.entity_id
_entity_poly.type
_entity_poly.pdbx_seq_one_letter_code
_entity_poly.pdbx_strand_id
1 'polypeptide(L)'
;MSTQRLRDEDYRDYSSTDASPEESPSEGLNNFSSSGSYMRFGESNSTTWFQTLIHLLKSNIGTGLLGLPLAVKNAGILMGPLSLLVIGLVAVHCMRILVKCAHHFCYRLNKPFVDYGDTVMYSLEASPISWLRNHAHWGRRMVDFFLIVTQLGFCCIYFVFLADNFKQVIEMANGTTNNCHNNETVILTPTMDSRLYMLTFLPFMVLLVFIRNLRALSIFSLLANITMAVSLVMIYQFTVQVLPLENKMKDPKKFSLILYVGMAIVTALYVSLGILGYLHFGANIQGSITLNLPNCWLYQSVKLLYSVGIFFTYALQFYVPAEIIIPFFVARGPEHCELVIDLSVRTVLVCLTCILAILIPRLDLVISLVGSVSSSALALIIPPLLEITTYYSEGMSPITIVKDALISILGFVGFVVGTCLTLYELIQPSSAPIFINSTSAFV
;
A
#
# COMPACT_ATOMS: atom_id res chain seq x y z
N MET A 1 -44.33 -12.80 -12.91
CA MET A 1 -42.92 -12.77 -13.34
C MET A 1 -42.13 -13.54 -12.29
N SER A 2 -41.78 -14.79 -12.57
CA SER A 2 -41.33 -15.78 -11.59
C SER A 2 -39.90 -15.50 -11.09
N THR A 3 -39.76 -15.23 -9.80
CA THR A 3 -38.49 -15.11 -9.08
C THR A 3 -37.91 -16.49 -8.79
N GLN A 4 -36.92 -16.91 -9.59
CA GLN A 4 -36.16 -18.13 -9.36
C GLN A 4 -34.94 -17.78 -8.49
N ARG A 5 -34.88 -18.34 -7.28
CA ARG A 5 -33.67 -18.30 -6.43
C ARG A 5 -32.57 -19.08 -7.13
N LEU A 6 -31.51 -18.38 -7.55
CA LEU A 6 -30.30 -19.01 -8.08
C LEU A 6 -29.57 -19.72 -6.91
N ARG A 7 -29.36 -21.03 -7.04
CA ARG A 7 -28.56 -21.86 -6.13
C ARG A 7 -27.13 -21.94 -6.68
N ASP A 8 -26.17 -22.19 -5.78
CA ASP A 8 -24.70 -22.28 -6.04
C ASP A 8 -24.29 -23.28 -7.14
N GLU A 9 -25.19 -24.10 -7.69
CA GLU A 9 -24.89 -25.16 -8.65
C GLU A 9 -24.91 -24.72 -10.13
N ASP A 10 -25.46 -23.55 -10.48
CA ASP A 10 -25.51 -23.06 -11.88
C ASP A 10 -24.19 -22.46 -12.39
N TYR A 11 -23.10 -22.52 -11.61
CA TYR A 11 -21.79 -21.95 -11.97
C TYR A 11 -20.89 -22.87 -12.81
N ARG A 12 -21.36 -24.08 -13.15
CA ARG A 12 -20.61 -25.06 -13.95
C ARG A 12 -21.31 -25.28 -15.27
N ASP A 13 -20.93 -24.51 -16.27
CA ASP A 13 -20.64 -24.97 -17.63
C ASP A 13 -20.53 -23.74 -18.53
N TYR A 14 -19.36 -23.58 -19.14
CA TYR A 14 -19.12 -22.99 -20.46
C TYR A 14 -17.61 -22.85 -20.61
N SER A 15 -17.01 -24.00 -20.92
CA SER A 15 -15.64 -24.15 -21.39
C SER A 15 -15.75 -24.73 -22.79
N SER A 16 -15.69 -23.88 -23.81
CA SER A 16 -15.37 -24.30 -25.17
C SER A 16 -14.92 -23.09 -25.98
N THR A 17 -13.60 -23.02 -26.18
CA THR A 17 -12.94 -22.44 -27.35
C THR A 17 -13.65 -22.82 -28.64
N ASP A 18 -13.89 -21.87 -29.55
CA ASP A 18 -13.37 -21.92 -30.93
C ASP A 18 -13.86 -20.77 -31.83
N ALA A 19 -12.95 -20.39 -32.74
CA ALA A 19 -13.13 -19.77 -34.05
C ALA A 19 -13.50 -18.26 -34.17
N SER A 20 -12.47 -17.46 -34.48
CA SER A 20 -12.59 -16.27 -35.34
C SER A 20 -12.92 -16.66 -36.79
N PRO A 21 -13.53 -15.76 -37.57
CA PRO A 21 -13.06 -15.55 -38.94
C PRO A 21 -12.73 -14.08 -39.24
N GLU A 22 -11.64 -13.89 -39.99
CA GLU A 22 -11.20 -12.66 -40.64
C GLU A 22 -12.12 -12.30 -41.83
N GLU A 23 -12.37 -11.01 -42.09
CA GLU A 23 -12.44 -10.43 -43.44
C GLU A 23 -12.34 -8.89 -43.40
N SER A 24 -11.94 -8.30 -44.54
CA SER A 24 -11.10 -7.09 -44.69
C SER A 24 -11.86 -5.88 -45.31
N PRO A 25 -11.24 -4.73 -45.69
CA PRO A 25 -11.72 -3.38 -45.36
C PRO A 25 -12.46 -2.63 -46.49
N SER A 26 -13.24 -1.59 -46.14
CA SER A 26 -13.53 -0.47 -47.06
C SER A 26 -13.78 0.86 -46.32
N GLU A 27 -13.26 1.92 -46.93
CA GLU A 27 -13.14 3.30 -46.44
C GLU A 27 -14.49 4.05 -46.36
N GLY A 28 -14.61 4.98 -45.40
CA GLY A 28 -15.77 5.86 -45.27
C GLY A 28 -15.68 6.81 -44.08
N LEU A 29 -14.87 7.85 -44.24
CA LEU A 29 -14.62 9.00 -43.36
C LEU A 29 -15.87 9.56 -42.65
N ASN A 30 -15.85 9.65 -41.32
CA ASN A 30 -16.33 10.82 -40.57
C ASN A 30 -15.70 10.89 -39.17
N ASN A 31 -14.96 11.99 -38.97
CA ASN A 31 -14.15 12.33 -37.82
C ASN A 31 -14.99 12.65 -36.57
N PHE A 32 -14.78 11.87 -35.50
CA PHE A 32 -14.77 12.41 -34.13
C PHE A 32 -13.63 11.70 -33.39
N SER A 33 -12.42 12.22 -33.58
CA SER A 33 -11.21 11.71 -32.94
C SER A 33 -11.17 12.13 -31.47
N SER A 34 -11.76 11.32 -30.59
CA SER A 34 -11.31 11.23 -29.21
C SER A 34 -10.02 10.40 -29.18
N SER A 35 -8.90 11.02 -29.58
CA SER A 35 -7.56 10.45 -29.35
C SER A 35 -7.23 10.58 -27.88
N GLY A 36 -7.45 9.49 -27.15
CA GLY A 36 -7.00 9.26 -25.80
C GLY A 36 -6.75 7.77 -25.59
N SER A 37 -6.04 7.14 -26.53
CA SER A 37 -5.57 5.75 -26.42
C SER A 37 -4.43 5.66 -25.41
N TYR A 38 -4.78 5.80 -24.13
CA TYR A 38 -3.93 5.34 -23.04
C TYR A 38 -3.96 3.81 -23.02
N MET A 39 -2.87 3.21 -23.47
CA MET A 39 -2.65 1.77 -23.38
C MET A 39 -2.52 1.38 -21.91
N ARG A 40 -3.61 0.84 -21.36
CA ARG A 40 -3.74 0.42 -19.96
C ARG A 40 -2.95 -0.86 -19.68
N PHE A 41 -2.44 -0.96 -18.45
CA PHE A 41 -1.79 -2.14 -17.91
C PHE A 41 -2.78 -3.34 -17.97
N GLY A 42 -2.63 -4.19 -18.99
CA GLY A 42 -3.50 -5.36 -19.17
C GLY A 42 -3.70 -5.83 -20.61
N GLU A 43 -3.36 -5.04 -21.62
CA GLU A 43 -3.57 -5.47 -23.01
C GLU A 43 -2.29 -6.10 -23.60
N SER A 44 -2.40 -7.39 -23.95
CA SER A 44 -1.43 -8.26 -24.64
C SER A 44 -0.45 -9.14 -23.83
N ASN A 45 -0.51 -9.25 -22.50
CA ASN A 45 0.18 -10.32 -21.79
C ASN A 45 -0.61 -10.75 -20.54
N SER A 46 -1.16 -11.96 -20.57
CA SER A 46 -1.75 -12.59 -19.37
C SER A 46 -0.68 -12.67 -18.27
N THR A 47 -0.81 -11.86 -17.22
CA THR A 47 0.12 -11.87 -16.08
C THR A 47 0.05 -13.23 -15.39
N THR A 48 1.19 -13.89 -15.22
CA THR A 48 1.26 -15.21 -14.57
C THR A 48 0.89 -15.14 -13.09
N TRP A 49 0.40 -16.24 -12.48
CA TRP A 49 0.10 -16.33 -11.03
C TRP A 49 1.22 -15.76 -10.15
N PHE A 50 2.46 -16.10 -10.50
CA PHE A 50 3.64 -15.65 -9.79
C PHE A 50 3.86 -14.15 -9.94
N GLN A 51 3.61 -13.59 -11.14
CA GLN A 51 3.64 -12.14 -11.32
C GLN A 51 2.55 -11.47 -10.50
N THR A 52 1.31 -11.96 -10.52
CA THR A 52 0.21 -11.41 -9.70
C THR A 52 0.50 -11.53 -8.21
N LEU A 53 1.02 -12.67 -7.75
CA LEU A 53 1.46 -12.88 -6.37
C LEU A 53 2.60 -11.93 -6.00
N ILE A 54 3.62 -11.79 -6.84
CA ILE A 54 4.70 -10.82 -6.63
C ILE A 54 4.14 -9.41 -6.60
N HIS A 55 3.18 -9.05 -7.44
CA HIS A 55 2.56 -7.74 -7.43
C HIS A 55 1.78 -7.50 -6.13
N LEU A 56 1.07 -8.51 -5.61
CA LEU A 56 0.37 -8.44 -4.31
C LEU A 56 1.34 -8.39 -3.14
N LEU A 57 2.38 -9.22 -3.14
CA LEU A 57 3.44 -9.20 -2.14
C LEU A 57 4.17 -7.85 -2.18
N LYS A 58 4.50 -7.33 -3.36
CA LYS A 58 5.12 -6.02 -3.55
C LYS A 58 4.21 -4.90 -3.06
N SER A 59 2.93 -4.90 -3.43
CA SER A 59 2.01 -3.82 -3.05
C SER A 59 1.75 -3.79 -1.54
N ASN A 60 1.89 -4.93 -0.86
CA ASN A 60 1.73 -5.03 0.58
C ASN A 60 3.05 -4.96 1.34
N ILE A 61 4.21 -5.28 0.77
CA ILE A 61 5.51 -5.20 1.47
C ILE A 61 6.17 -3.84 1.19
N GLY A 62 5.83 -2.86 2.04
CA GLY A 62 6.45 -1.53 2.05
C GLY A 62 7.25 -1.26 3.33
N THR A 63 7.65 0.00 3.52
CA THR A 63 8.35 0.49 4.73
C THR A 63 7.57 0.26 6.02
N GLY A 64 6.23 0.15 5.95
CA GLY A 64 5.38 -0.14 7.11
C GLY A 64 5.70 -1.47 7.80
N LEU A 65 6.17 -2.47 7.05
CA LEU A 65 6.63 -3.75 7.61
C LEU A 65 7.80 -3.55 8.58
N LEU A 66 8.71 -2.61 8.29
CA LEU A 66 9.91 -2.39 9.08
C LEU A 66 9.62 -1.74 10.44
N GLY A 67 8.44 -1.13 10.60
CA GLY A 67 7.98 -0.56 11.86
C GLY A 67 7.16 -1.52 12.74
N LEU A 68 6.82 -2.71 12.26
CA LEU A 68 6.03 -3.68 13.04
C LEU A 68 6.68 -4.13 14.35
N PRO A 69 8.01 -4.31 14.43
CA PRO A 69 8.65 -4.62 15.71
C PRO A 69 8.43 -3.53 16.78
N LEU A 70 8.42 -2.26 16.38
CA LEU A 70 8.07 -1.15 17.27
C LEU A 70 6.59 -1.20 17.67
N ALA A 71 5.69 -1.60 16.77
CA ALA A 71 4.29 -1.82 17.11
C ALA A 71 4.12 -2.96 18.14
N VAL A 72 4.86 -4.05 18.02
CA VAL A 72 4.88 -5.15 19.01
C VAL A 72 5.45 -4.70 20.35
N LYS A 73 6.49 -3.84 20.35
CA LYS A 73 6.98 -3.21 21.59
C LYS A 73 5.88 -2.41 22.30
N ASN A 74 5.13 -1.60 21.56
CA ASN A 74 4.09 -0.73 22.13
C ASN A 74 2.85 -1.51 22.57
N ALA A 75 2.48 -2.58 21.86
CA ALA A 75 1.32 -3.41 22.18
C ALA A 75 1.63 -4.53 23.20
N GLY A 76 2.90 -4.91 23.35
CA GLY A 76 3.35 -6.04 24.16
C GLY A 76 3.52 -7.34 23.35
N ILE A 77 4.35 -8.25 23.85
CA ILE A 77 4.75 -9.49 23.15
C ILE A 77 3.58 -10.45 22.86
N LEU A 78 2.52 -10.41 23.67
CA LEU A 78 1.33 -11.25 23.48
C LEU A 78 0.26 -10.54 22.66
N MET A 79 -0.14 -9.33 23.07
CA MET A 79 -1.20 -8.57 22.41
C MET A 79 -0.79 -8.02 21.04
N GLY A 80 0.50 -7.71 20.82
CA GLY A 80 1.00 -7.23 19.53
C GLY A 80 0.82 -8.23 18.40
N PRO A 81 1.40 -9.44 18.47
CA PRO A 81 1.25 -10.45 17.43
C PRO A 81 -0.21 -10.91 17.26
N LEU A 82 -0.95 -11.04 18.36
CA LEU A 82 -2.37 -11.42 18.31
C LEU A 82 -3.20 -10.36 17.57
N SER A 83 -3.01 -9.08 17.87
CA SER A 83 -3.72 -8.00 17.17
C SER A 83 -3.30 -7.89 15.71
N LEU A 84 -2.02 -8.07 15.37
CA LEU A 84 -1.54 -8.13 13.98
C LEU A 84 -2.21 -9.26 13.20
N LEU A 85 -2.35 -10.45 13.80
CA LEU A 85 -3.02 -11.59 13.17
C LEU A 85 -4.51 -11.31 12.95
N VAL A 86 -5.21 -10.83 13.99
CA VAL A 86 -6.65 -10.53 13.90
C VAL A 86 -6.93 -9.44 12.87
N ILE A 87 -6.18 -8.34 12.90
CA ILE A 87 -6.34 -7.24 11.94
C ILE A 87 -5.98 -7.71 10.53
N GLY A 88 -4.95 -8.55 10.37
CA GLY A 88 -4.60 -9.17 9.09
C GLY A 88 -5.76 -9.98 8.52
N LEU A 89 -6.38 -10.87 9.32
CA LEU A 89 -7.54 -11.65 8.89
C LEU A 89 -8.74 -10.77 8.49
N VAL A 90 -9.04 -9.73 9.28
CA VAL A 90 -10.12 -8.78 8.98
C VAL A 90 -9.84 -8.00 7.69
N ALA A 91 -8.60 -7.54 7.49
CA ALA A 91 -8.21 -6.81 6.28
C ALA A 91 -8.33 -7.68 5.02
N VAL A 92 -7.93 -8.95 5.10
CA VAL A 92 -8.10 -9.92 3.99
C VAL A 92 -9.58 -10.14 3.67
N HIS A 93 -10.40 -10.29 4.70
CA HIS A 93 -11.84 -10.42 4.54
C HIS A 93 -12.46 -9.18 3.86
N CYS A 94 -12.06 -7.98 4.28
CA CYS A 94 -12.50 -6.72 3.65
C CYS A 94 -12.04 -6.57 2.19
N MET A 95 -10.80 -6.99 1.88
CA MET A 95 -10.29 -6.97 0.51
C MET A 95 -11.10 -7.91 -0.39
N ARG A 96 -11.48 -9.09 0.11
CA ARG A 96 -12.37 -10.01 -0.61
C ARG A 96 -13.74 -9.41 -0.86
N ILE A 97 -14.33 -8.75 0.14
CA ILE A 97 -15.61 -8.06 -0.01
C ILE A 97 -15.53 -7.05 -1.16
N LEU A 98 -14.50 -6.21 -1.16
CA LEU A 98 -14.32 -5.19 -2.18
C LEU A 98 -14.25 -5.79 -3.59
N VAL A 99 -13.41 -6.82 -3.77
CA VAL A 99 -13.25 -7.53 -5.05
C VAL A 99 -14.57 -8.17 -5.49
N LYS A 100 -15.32 -8.77 -4.57
CA LYS A 100 -16.62 -9.39 -4.85
C LYS A 100 -17.64 -8.36 -5.34
N CYS A 101 -17.71 -7.19 -4.68
CA CYS A 101 -18.60 -6.10 -5.08
C CYS A 101 -18.19 -5.52 -6.45
N ALA A 102 -16.90 -5.32 -6.68
CA ALA A 102 -16.40 -4.85 -7.98
C ALA A 102 -16.76 -5.81 -9.12
N HIS A 103 -16.56 -7.12 -8.93
CA HIS A 103 -16.96 -8.14 -9.91
C HIS A 103 -18.47 -8.17 -10.17
N HIS A 104 -19.28 -7.99 -9.13
CA HIS A 104 -20.73 -7.90 -9.27
C HIS A 104 -21.14 -6.76 -10.21
N PHE A 105 -20.55 -5.57 -10.05
CA PHE A 105 -20.82 -4.43 -10.92
C PHE A 105 -20.18 -4.55 -12.31
N CYS A 106 -19.00 -5.18 -12.45
CA CYS A 106 -18.44 -5.51 -13.76
C CYS A 106 -19.43 -6.34 -14.59
N TYR A 107 -20.02 -7.37 -13.97
CA TYR A 107 -21.01 -8.23 -14.61
C TYR A 107 -22.32 -7.48 -14.91
N ARG A 108 -22.88 -6.76 -13.93
CA ARG A 108 -24.15 -6.04 -14.10
C ARG A 108 -24.10 -4.89 -15.12
N LEU A 109 -22.97 -4.18 -15.19
CA LEU A 109 -22.79 -3.02 -16.09
C LEU A 109 -22.10 -3.39 -17.40
N ASN A 110 -21.77 -4.67 -17.62
CA ASN A 110 -21.00 -5.17 -18.76
C ASN A 110 -19.69 -4.38 -18.99
N LYS A 111 -18.99 -4.04 -17.91
CA LYS A 111 -17.70 -3.35 -17.94
C LYS A 111 -16.57 -4.34 -17.66
N PRO A 112 -15.44 -4.28 -18.40
CA PRO A 112 -14.32 -5.19 -18.20
C PRO A 112 -13.64 -4.99 -16.83
N PHE A 113 -13.70 -3.77 -16.29
CA PHE A 113 -13.12 -3.39 -15.01
C PHE A 113 -13.88 -2.21 -14.39
N VAL A 114 -13.95 -2.19 -13.07
CA VAL A 114 -14.51 -1.11 -12.27
C VAL A 114 -13.51 -0.78 -11.17
N ASP A 115 -13.09 0.49 -11.08
CA ASP A 115 -12.15 0.96 -10.06
C ASP A 115 -12.82 1.07 -8.68
N TYR A 116 -12.05 1.22 -7.61
CA TYR A 116 -12.59 1.29 -6.26
C TYR A 116 -13.58 2.45 -6.09
N GLY A 117 -13.21 3.67 -6.52
CA GLY A 117 -14.11 4.83 -6.45
C GLY A 117 -15.42 4.62 -7.22
N ASP A 118 -15.35 4.00 -8.40
CA ASP A 118 -16.53 3.66 -9.21
C ASP A 118 -17.39 2.56 -8.58
N THR A 119 -16.76 1.56 -7.97
CA THR A 119 -17.47 0.48 -7.26
C THR A 119 -18.32 1.06 -6.13
N VAL A 120 -17.76 2.01 -5.36
CA VAL A 120 -18.51 2.71 -4.32
C VAL A 120 -19.64 3.53 -4.92
N MET A 121 -19.39 4.33 -5.96
CA MET A 121 -20.43 5.13 -6.62
C MET A 121 -21.60 4.27 -7.08
N TYR A 122 -21.35 3.20 -7.83
CA TYR A 122 -22.41 2.32 -8.34
C TYR A 122 -23.17 1.62 -7.21
N SER A 123 -22.49 1.27 -6.11
CA SER A 123 -23.17 0.71 -4.93
C SER A 123 -24.11 1.71 -4.25
N LEU A 124 -23.74 2.99 -4.19
CA LEU A 124 -24.57 4.02 -3.59
C LEU A 124 -25.75 4.36 -4.51
N GLU A 125 -25.55 4.34 -5.83
CA GLU A 125 -26.63 4.49 -6.83
C GLU A 125 -27.66 3.36 -6.73
N ALA A 126 -27.20 2.13 -6.48
CA ALA A 126 -28.06 0.96 -6.29
C ALA A 126 -28.75 0.90 -4.92
N SER A 127 -28.38 1.78 -3.98
CA SER A 127 -28.89 1.77 -2.61
C SER A 127 -30.40 2.11 -2.55
N PRO A 128 -31.17 1.47 -1.64
CA PRO A 128 -32.57 1.84 -1.40
C PRO A 128 -32.73 3.21 -0.73
N ILE A 129 -31.65 3.75 -0.14
CA ILE A 129 -31.67 5.02 0.59
C ILE A 129 -31.59 6.18 -0.41
N SER A 130 -32.67 6.96 -0.52
CA SER A 130 -32.79 8.07 -1.47
C SER A 130 -31.69 9.13 -1.34
N TRP A 131 -31.29 9.46 -0.11
CA TRP A 131 -30.21 10.40 0.16
C TRP A 131 -28.87 9.92 -0.41
N LEU A 132 -28.56 8.63 -0.21
CA LEU A 132 -27.31 8.01 -0.60
C LEU A 132 -27.20 7.90 -2.13
N ARG A 133 -28.31 7.54 -2.78
CA ARG A 133 -28.43 7.50 -4.24
C ARG A 133 -28.19 8.88 -4.89
N ASN A 134 -28.76 9.94 -4.31
CA ASN A 134 -28.59 11.30 -4.85
C ASN A 134 -27.16 11.84 -4.64
N HIS A 135 -26.41 11.32 -3.67
CA HIS A 135 -25.05 11.75 -3.34
C HIS A 135 -23.97 10.71 -3.73
N ALA A 136 -24.28 9.77 -4.62
CA ALA A 136 -23.37 8.67 -4.95
C ALA A 136 -21.99 9.14 -5.47
N HIS A 137 -21.94 10.24 -6.23
CA HIS A 137 -20.67 10.84 -6.70
C HIS A 137 -19.76 11.31 -5.55
N TRP A 138 -20.33 11.64 -4.39
CA TRP A 138 -19.55 11.99 -3.20
C TRP A 138 -18.78 10.77 -2.68
N GLY A 139 -19.35 9.57 -2.78
CA GLY A 139 -18.68 8.32 -2.41
C GLY A 139 -17.40 8.07 -3.22
N ARG A 140 -17.46 8.25 -4.55
CA ARG A 140 -16.24 8.19 -5.40
C ARG A 140 -15.20 9.21 -4.95
N ARG A 141 -15.61 10.47 -4.79
CA ARG A 141 -14.70 11.55 -4.38
C ARG A 141 -14.08 11.32 -3.00
N MET A 142 -14.80 10.68 -2.10
CA MET A 142 -14.30 10.31 -0.77
C MET A 142 -13.23 9.20 -0.85
N VAL A 143 -13.45 8.16 -1.65
CA VAL A 143 -12.46 7.09 -1.90
C VAL A 143 -11.20 7.68 -2.55
N ASP A 144 -11.38 8.48 -3.61
CA ASP A 144 -10.28 9.12 -4.34
C ASP A 144 -9.45 10.01 -3.40
N PHE A 145 -10.09 10.75 -2.50
CA PHE A 145 -9.43 11.56 -1.48
C PHE A 145 -8.58 10.70 -0.53
N PHE A 146 -9.13 9.64 0.06
CA PHE A 146 -8.36 8.78 0.97
C PHE A 146 -7.24 8.02 0.24
N LEU A 147 -7.44 7.63 -1.03
CA LEU A 147 -6.39 7.05 -1.86
C LEU A 147 -5.24 8.03 -2.07
N ILE A 148 -5.54 9.29 -2.42
CA ILE A 148 -4.52 10.35 -2.55
C ILE A 148 -3.76 10.53 -1.25
N VAL A 149 -4.46 10.69 -0.12
CA VAL A 149 -3.85 10.89 1.20
C VAL A 149 -2.93 9.71 1.56
N THR A 150 -3.38 8.48 1.33
CA THR A 150 -2.58 7.27 1.59
C THR A 150 -1.29 7.27 0.78
N GLN A 151 -1.38 7.52 -0.52
CA GLN A 151 -0.25 7.40 -1.43
C GLN A 151 0.76 8.53 -1.25
N LEU A 152 0.29 9.78 -1.09
CA LEU A 152 1.18 10.90 -0.75
C LEU A 152 1.81 10.71 0.64
N GLY A 153 1.08 10.09 1.57
CA GLY A 153 1.61 9.64 2.86
C GLY A 153 2.75 8.65 2.72
N PHE A 154 2.62 7.63 1.86
CA PHE A 154 3.71 6.69 1.55
C PHE A 154 4.92 7.40 0.92
N CYS A 155 4.69 8.34 0.00
CA CYS A 155 5.76 9.17 -0.57
C CYS A 155 6.51 9.97 0.51
N CYS A 156 5.80 10.53 1.50
CA CYS A 156 6.40 11.22 2.64
C CYS A 156 7.28 10.27 3.49
N ILE A 157 6.76 9.07 3.82
CA ILE A 157 7.51 8.04 4.57
C ILE A 157 8.78 7.64 3.83
N TYR A 158 8.74 7.57 2.50
CA TYR A 158 9.91 7.24 1.69
C TYR A 158 11.00 8.31 1.76
N PHE A 159 10.65 9.61 1.80
CA PHE A 159 11.64 10.68 2.02
C PHE A 159 12.34 10.53 3.38
N VAL A 160 11.57 10.35 4.46
CA VAL A 160 12.13 10.18 5.82
C VAL A 160 13.00 8.92 5.87
N PHE A 161 12.50 7.80 5.34
CA PHE A 161 13.24 6.54 5.33
C PHE A 161 14.56 6.65 4.56
N LEU A 162 14.54 7.19 3.33
CA LEU A 162 15.76 7.32 2.54
C LEU A 162 16.76 8.19 3.28
N ALA A 163 16.33 9.35 3.79
CA ALA A 163 17.21 10.26 4.50
C ALA A 163 17.87 9.61 5.73
N ASP A 164 17.10 8.94 6.59
CA ASP A 164 17.63 8.33 7.81
C ASP A 164 18.56 7.15 7.50
N ASN A 165 18.22 6.30 6.53
CA ASN A 165 19.08 5.16 6.18
C ASN A 165 20.37 5.62 5.47
N PHE A 166 20.30 6.60 4.57
CA PHE A 166 21.49 7.12 3.91
C PHE A 166 22.40 7.89 4.87
N LYS A 167 21.81 8.66 5.79
CA LYS A 167 22.55 9.32 6.86
C LYS A 167 23.35 8.31 7.67
N GLN A 168 22.72 7.24 8.15
CA GLN A 168 23.43 6.18 8.90
C GLN A 168 24.53 5.52 8.07
N VAL A 169 24.29 5.21 6.80
CA VAL A 169 25.30 4.62 5.92
C VAL A 169 26.52 5.55 5.79
N ILE A 170 26.31 6.87 5.66
CA ILE A 170 27.39 7.85 5.49
C ILE A 170 28.14 8.11 6.80
N GLU A 171 27.42 8.25 7.92
CA GLU A 171 28.03 8.38 9.26
C GLU A 171 28.94 7.20 9.59
N MET A 172 28.57 6.02 9.11
CA MET A 172 29.25 4.77 9.44
C MET A 172 30.28 4.37 8.37
N ALA A 173 30.33 5.02 7.20
CA ALA A 173 31.18 4.63 6.07
C ALA A 173 32.67 4.55 6.43
N ASN A 174 33.16 5.52 7.23
CA ASN A 174 34.56 5.56 7.67
C ASN A 174 34.87 4.61 8.84
N GLY A 175 33.83 4.02 9.47
CA GLY A 175 33.95 3.12 10.61
C GLY A 175 33.45 1.70 10.37
N THR A 176 33.13 1.37 9.12
CA THR A 176 32.58 0.06 8.76
C THR A 176 33.65 -1.03 8.87
N THR A 177 33.43 -2.00 9.75
CA THR A 177 34.31 -3.18 9.90
C THR A 177 33.78 -4.38 9.12
N ASN A 178 34.68 -5.29 8.73
CA ASN A 178 34.33 -6.59 8.16
C ASN A 178 33.95 -7.61 9.24
N ASN A 179 34.30 -7.36 10.51
CA ASN A 179 34.02 -8.24 11.62
C ASN A 179 32.70 -7.88 12.29
N CYS A 180 31.62 -8.57 11.92
CA CYS A 180 30.28 -8.31 12.48
C CYS A 180 30.09 -8.77 13.94
N HIS A 181 31.15 -9.24 14.62
CA HIS A 181 31.09 -9.79 15.99
C HIS A 181 31.62 -8.86 17.10
N ASN A 182 32.46 -7.89 16.76
CA ASN A 182 33.05 -6.97 17.75
C ASN A 182 32.46 -5.57 17.55
N ASN A 183 31.78 -5.06 18.57
CA ASN A 183 31.30 -3.68 18.65
C ASN A 183 32.45 -2.72 18.95
N GLU A 184 33.46 -2.62 18.08
CA GLU A 184 34.47 -1.57 18.21
C GLU A 184 33.91 -0.24 17.72
N THR A 185 33.92 0.73 18.62
CA THR A 185 33.44 2.09 18.45
C THR A 185 34.36 2.85 17.50
N VAL A 186 33.86 3.20 16.31
CA VAL A 186 34.57 4.11 15.42
C VAL A 186 33.96 5.51 15.52
N ILE A 187 34.86 6.49 15.45
CA ILE A 187 34.65 7.93 15.51
C ILE A 187 33.47 8.31 14.61
N LEU A 188 32.37 8.75 15.23
CA LEU A 188 31.20 9.26 14.53
C LEU A 188 31.62 10.55 13.82
N THR A 189 31.63 10.55 12.48
CA THR A 189 31.74 11.80 11.74
C THR A 189 30.44 12.58 11.96
N PRO A 190 30.50 13.84 12.43
CA PRO A 190 29.29 14.62 12.60
C PRO A 190 28.69 14.88 11.22
N THR A 191 27.54 14.27 10.92
CA THR A 191 26.83 14.53 9.67
C THR A 191 25.70 15.53 9.86
N MET A 192 25.23 16.04 8.74
CA MET A 192 24.18 17.04 8.63
C MET A 192 22.84 16.51 9.17
N ASP A 193 21.94 17.43 9.50
CA ASP A 193 20.57 17.09 9.87
C ASP A 193 19.87 16.24 8.78
N SER A 194 19.03 15.28 9.17
CA SER A 194 18.36 14.37 8.21
C SER A 194 17.52 15.14 7.17
N ARG A 195 17.09 16.35 7.51
CA ARG A 195 16.43 17.31 6.62
C ARG A 195 17.24 17.67 5.39
N LEU A 196 18.56 17.79 5.51
CA LEU A 196 19.42 18.09 4.36
C LEU A 196 19.49 16.90 3.40
N TYR A 197 19.49 15.68 3.92
CA TYR A 197 19.41 14.47 3.10
C TYR A 197 18.09 14.39 2.34
N MET A 198 16.95 14.74 2.98
CA MET A 198 15.65 14.81 2.30
C MET A 198 15.67 15.81 1.13
N LEU A 199 16.24 17.00 1.34
CA LEU A 199 16.38 18.01 0.28
C LEU A 199 17.36 17.59 -0.82
N THR A 200 18.39 16.81 -0.47
CA THR A 200 19.33 16.23 -1.44
C THR A 200 18.64 15.20 -2.35
N PHE A 201 17.71 14.40 -1.81
CA PHE A 201 16.96 13.41 -2.59
C PHE A 201 15.83 14.02 -3.44
N LEU A 202 15.33 15.21 -3.09
CA LEU A 202 14.25 15.90 -3.80
C LEU A 202 14.44 16.00 -5.32
N PRO A 203 15.57 16.53 -5.86
CA PRO A 203 15.75 16.63 -7.31
C PRO A 203 15.74 15.27 -8.00
N PHE A 204 16.27 14.22 -7.36
CA PHE A 204 16.26 12.86 -7.92
C PHE A 204 14.83 12.27 -7.95
N MET A 205 14.03 12.54 -6.92
CA MET A 205 12.62 12.11 -6.89
C MET A 205 11.77 12.85 -7.92
N VAL A 206 11.98 14.16 -8.11
CA VAL A 206 11.31 14.94 -9.16
C VAL A 206 11.65 14.37 -10.54
N LEU A 207 12.94 14.11 -10.80
CA LEU A 207 13.38 13.51 -12.07
C LEU A 207 12.76 12.12 -12.28
N LEU A 208 12.66 11.31 -11.24
CA LEU A 208 12.07 9.97 -11.30
C LEU A 208 10.58 10.02 -11.66
N VAL A 209 9.84 10.98 -11.11
CA VAL A 209 8.40 11.17 -11.37
C VAL A 209 8.12 11.71 -12.78
N PHE A 210 9.10 12.36 -13.42
CA PHE A 210 8.97 12.79 -14.82
C PHE A 210 8.98 11.61 -15.81
N ILE A 211 9.37 10.42 -15.35
CA ILE A 211 9.33 9.20 -16.16
C ILE A 211 7.87 8.75 -16.31
N ARG A 212 7.24 9.22 -17.39
CA ARG A 212 5.85 8.88 -17.77
C ARG A 212 5.73 7.57 -18.55
N ASN A 213 6.85 7.06 -19.06
CA ASN A 213 6.82 5.85 -19.87
C ASN A 213 6.59 4.62 -18.99
N LEU A 214 5.40 4.03 -19.07
CA LEU A 214 5.00 2.83 -18.33
C LEU A 214 5.96 1.66 -18.55
N ARG A 215 6.62 1.57 -19.72
CA ARG A 215 7.66 0.56 -19.98
C ARG A 215 8.91 0.79 -19.13
N ALA A 216 9.35 2.05 -18.98
CA ALA A 216 10.47 2.39 -18.13
C ALA A 216 10.12 2.22 -16.64
N LEU A 217 8.91 2.63 -16.25
CA LEU A 217 8.40 2.43 -14.89
C LEU A 217 8.30 0.94 -14.52
N SER A 218 7.97 0.08 -15.48
CA SER A 218 8.00 -1.38 -15.30
C SER A 218 9.43 -1.92 -15.06
N ILE A 219 10.45 -1.39 -15.74
CA ILE A 219 11.85 -1.76 -15.50
C ILE A 219 12.31 -1.32 -14.10
N PHE A 220 11.98 -0.09 -13.68
CA PHE A 220 12.26 0.36 -12.31
C PHE A 220 11.49 -0.44 -11.27
N SER A 221 10.25 -0.84 -11.58
CA SER A 221 9.45 -1.72 -10.76
C SER A 221 10.13 -3.09 -10.60
N LEU A 222 10.68 -3.67 -11.67
CA LEU A 222 11.43 -4.92 -11.64
C LEU A 222 12.71 -4.78 -10.81
N LEU A 223 13.46 -3.69 -10.97
CA LEU A 223 14.66 -3.43 -10.18
C LEU A 223 14.33 -3.24 -8.69
N ALA A 224 13.28 -2.47 -8.39
CA ALA A 224 12.74 -2.32 -7.04
C ALA A 224 12.37 -3.69 -6.45
N ASN A 225 11.71 -4.53 -7.24
CA ASN A 225 11.28 -5.86 -6.81
C ASN A 225 12.46 -6.76 -6.49
N ILE A 226 13.47 -6.82 -7.37
CA ILE A 226 14.65 -7.65 -7.15
C ILE A 226 15.40 -7.15 -5.91
N THR A 227 15.63 -5.84 -5.81
CA THR A 227 16.37 -5.26 -4.68
C THR A 227 15.63 -5.38 -3.36
N MET A 228 14.31 -5.11 -3.30
CA MET A 228 13.50 -5.33 -2.10
C MET A 228 13.36 -6.81 -1.77
N ALA A 229 13.17 -7.70 -2.75
CA ALA A 229 13.10 -9.14 -2.50
C ALA A 229 14.42 -9.67 -1.97
N VAL A 230 15.56 -9.29 -2.55
CA VAL A 230 16.89 -9.67 -2.05
C VAL A 230 17.10 -9.09 -0.65
N SER A 231 16.74 -7.83 -0.40
CA SER A 231 16.86 -7.21 0.92
C SER A 231 15.98 -7.89 1.96
N LEU A 232 14.73 -8.21 1.61
CA LEU A 232 13.82 -8.96 2.47
C LEU A 232 14.34 -10.38 2.70
N VAL A 233 14.78 -11.09 1.67
CA VAL A 233 15.40 -12.41 1.81
C VAL A 233 16.62 -12.31 2.73
N MET A 234 17.47 -11.28 2.62
CA MET A 234 18.59 -11.06 3.52
C MET A 234 18.16 -10.75 4.96
N ILE A 235 17.13 -9.91 5.16
CA ILE A 235 16.53 -9.62 6.47
C ILE A 235 15.93 -10.90 7.08
N TYR A 236 15.23 -11.71 6.28
CA TYR A 236 14.63 -12.99 6.68
C TYR A 236 15.68 -14.07 6.93
N GLN A 237 16.72 -14.18 6.11
CA GLN A 237 17.83 -15.11 6.30
C GLN A 237 18.54 -14.88 7.64
N PHE A 238 18.56 -13.62 8.10
CA PHE A 238 19.07 -13.23 9.41
C PHE A 238 18.08 -13.47 10.56
N THR A 239 16.79 -13.59 10.25
CA THR A 239 15.68 -13.63 11.23
C THR A 239 15.08 -15.04 11.42
N VAL A 240 15.12 -15.96 10.43
CA VAL A 240 14.93 -17.43 10.51
C VAL A 240 14.99 -18.06 9.09
N GLN A 241 15.56 -19.27 9.00
CA GLN A 241 15.81 -20.08 7.78
C GLN A 241 14.55 -20.54 6.99
N VAL A 242 14.69 -20.50 5.66
CA VAL A 242 13.97 -21.14 4.51
C VAL A 242 12.51 -20.80 4.17
N LEU A 243 12.29 -20.53 2.86
CA LEU A 243 11.11 -20.92 2.06
C LEU A 243 11.46 -20.93 0.55
N PRO A 244 11.24 -22.03 -0.19
CA PRO A 244 11.36 -22.06 -1.65
C PRO A 244 10.02 -21.74 -2.33
N LEU A 245 10.07 -21.02 -3.45
CA LEU A 245 8.92 -20.70 -4.30
C LEU A 245 9.00 -21.51 -5.59
N GLU A 246 7.98 -22.32 -5.86
CA GLU A 246 7.82 -23.02 -7.14
C GLU A 246 6.44 -22.76 -7.77
N ASN A 247 6.39 -22.96 -9.08
CA ASN A 247 5.53 -22.33 -10.08
C ASN A 247 4.45 -23.30 -10.59
N LYS A 248 3.19 -22.83 -10.81
CA LYS A 248 2.44 -23.00 -12.08
C LYS A 248 0.98 -22.50 -12.06
N MET A 249 0.56 -22.11 -13.28
CA MET A 249 -0.77 -22.18 -13.91
C MET A 249 -1.70 -20.95 -13.94
N LYS A 250 -2.69 -21.09 -14.83
CA LYS A 250 -3.04 -20.22 -15.97
C LYS A 250 -4.56 -19.93 -15.99
N ASP A 251 -5.19 -19.89 -14.80
CA ASP A 251 -6.65 -19.83 -14.65
C ASP A 251 -7.14 -18.61 -13.85
N PRO A 252 -8.00 -17.74 -14.45
CA PRO A 252 -8.53 -16.55 -13.80
C PRO A 252 -9.59 -16.83 -12.71
N LYS A 253 -10.14 -18.06 -12.61
CA LYS A 253 -11.10 -18.46 -11.55
C LYS A 253 -10.47 -18.64 -10.16
N LYS A 254 -9.14 -18.49 -10.03
CA LYS A 254 -8.40 -18.66 -8.76
C LYS A 254 -7.99 -17.35 -8.10
N PHE A 255 -8.39 -16.17 -8.59
CA PHE A 255 -7.95 -14.88 -8.02
C PHE A 255 -8.20 -14.76 -6.49
N SER A 256 -9.34 -15.26 -5.99
CA SER A 256 -9.61 -15.31 -4.55
C SER A 256 -8.60 -16.18 -3.79
N LEU A 257 -8.21 -17.34 -4.35
CA LEU A 257 -7.19 -18.21 -3.76
C LEU A 257 -5.81 -17.52 -3.74
N ILE A 258 -5.45 -16.79 -4.80
CA ILE A 258 -4.18 -16.04 -4.89
C ILE A 258 -4.15 -14.96 -3.84
N LEU A 259 -5.25 -14.22 -3.69
CA LEU A 259 -5.39 -13.19 -2.68
C LEU A 259 -5.26 -13.79 -1.27
N TYR A 260 -5.92 -14.91 -0.98
CA TYR A 260 -5.79 -15.57 0.32
C TYR A 260 -4.39 -16.09 0.61
N VAL A 261 -3.77 -16.80 -0.34
CA VAL A 261 -2.41 -17.35 -0.17
C VAL A 261 -1.39 -16.22 -0.04
N GLY A 262 -1.47 -15.21 -0.92
CA GLY A 262 -0.59 -14.05 -0.88
C GLY A 262 -0.72 -13.28 0.43
N MET A 263 -1.93 -13.00 0.88
CA MET A 263 -2.14 -12.28 2.13
C MET A 263 -1.83 -13.11 3.37
N ALA A 264 -2.00 -14.44 3.32
CA ALA A 264 -1.54 -15.33 4.40
C ALA A 264 -0.01 -15.28 4.52
N ILE A 265 0.71 -15.30 3.40
CA ILE A 265 2.17 -15.12 3.37
C ILE A 265 2.52 -13.75 3.95
N VAL A 266 1.90 -12.64 3.49
CA VAL A 266 2.15 -11.30 4.03
C VAL A 266 1.91 -11.25 5.54
N THR A 267 0.79 -11.79 6.01
CA THR A 267 0.43 -11.77 7.44
C THR A 267 1.44 -12.57 8.27
N ALA A 268 1.85 -13.75 7.81
CA ALA A 268 2.88 -14.55 8.47
C ALA A 268 4.23 -13.82 8.50
N LEU A 269 4.62 -13.19 7.39
CA LEU A 269 5.83 -12.36 7.29
C LEU A 269 5.77 -11.19 8.29
N TYR A 270 4.64 -10.51 8.39
CA TYR A 270 4.42 -9.37 9.28
C TYR A 270 4.49 -9.76 10.76
N VAL A 271 3.78 -10.84 11.13
CA VAL A 271 3.77 -11.36 12.51
C VAL A 271 5.16 -11.87 12.90
N SER A 272 5.82 -12.64 12.03
CA SER A 272 7.17 -13.17 12.30
C SER A 272 8.21 -12.05 12.45
N LEU A 273 8.23 -11.07 11.54
CA LEU A 273 9.15 -9.93 11.64
C LEU A 273 8.88 -9.10 12.90
N GLY A 274 7.61 -8.84 13.21
CA GLY A 274 7.20 -8.12 14.42
C GLY A 274 7.69 -8.78 15.70
N ILE A 275 7.46 -10.09 15.85
CA ILE A 275 7.90 -10.88 17.02
C ILE A 275 9.43 -10.92 17.08
N LEU A 276 10.07 -11.40 16.02
CA LEU A 276 11.50 -11.70 16.02
C LEU A 276 12.34 -10.42 16.10
N GLY A 277 11.90 -9.36 15.42
CA GLY A 277 12.52 -8.03 15.53
C GLY A 277 12.45 -7.48 16.95
N TYR A 278 11.31 -7.60 17.64
CA TYR A 278 11.20 -7.16 19.03
C TYR A 278 11.99 -8.04 20.00
N LEU A 279 11.99 -9.37 19.82
CA LEU A 279 12.79 -10.28 20.65
C LEU A 279 14.30 -10.03 20.52
N HIS A 280 14.77 -9.62 19.35
CA HIS A 280 16.19 -9.34 19.13
C HIS A 280 16.62 -7.96 19.66
N PHE A 281 15.90 -6.89 19.35
CA PHE A 281 16.30 -5.52 19.71
C PHE A 281 15.72 -5.01 21.04
N GLY A 282 14.67 -5.66 21.55
CA GLY A 282 14.03 -5.35 22.82
C GLY A 282 13.59 -3.89 22.95
N ALA A 283 13.93 -3.28 24.09
CA ALA A 283 13.53 -1.90 24.41
C ALA A 283 14.18 -0.83 23.51
N ASN A 284 15.32 -1.14 22.87
CA ASN A 284 16.10 -0.16 22.10
C ASN A 284 15.60 0.03 20.66
N ILE A 285 14.51 -0.63 20.28
CA ILE A 285 14.03 -0.61 18.91
C ILE A 285 13.53 0.77 18.45
N GLN A 286 14.09 1.23 17.34
CA GLN A 286 13.72 2.48 16.65
C GLN A 286 12.53 2.31 15.68
N GLY A 287 12.12 3.41 15.03
CA GLY A 287 10.97 3.47 14.09
C GLY A 287 11.01 2.51 12.91
N SER A 288 12.20 2.05 12.52
CA SER A 288 12.40 0.99 11.51
C SER A 288 13.47 0.03 12.00
N ILE A 289 13.30 -1.27 11.75
CA ILE A 289 14.30 -2.30 12.06
C ILE A 289 15.65 -2.02 11.40
N THR A 290 15.66 -1.39 10.21
CA THR A 290 16.90 -1.06 9.50
C THR A 290 17.78 -0.08 10.28
N LEU A 291 17.18 0.81 11.06
CA LEU A 291 17.91 1.78 11.87
C LEU A 291 18.60 1.15 13.09
N ASN A 292 18.23 -0.08 13.43
CA ASN A 292 18.80 -0.84 14.55
C ASN A 292 19.90 -1.81 14.10
N LEU A 293 20.12 -1.99 12.80
CA LEU A 293 21.11 -2.94 12.29
C LEU A 293 22.55 -2.49 12.62
N PRO A 294 23.43 -3.42 13.04
CA PRO A 294 24.78 -3.10 13.46
C PRO A 294 25.70 -2.68 12.29
N ASN A 295 26.84 -2.10 12.63
CA ASN A 295 27.71 -1.37 11.71
C ASN A 295 28.68 -2.27 10.95
N CYS A 296 28.16 -3.30 10.27
CA CYS A 296 28.95 -4.21 9.43
C CYS A 296 28.64 -3.97 7.95
N TRP A 297 29.61 -4.20 7.06
CA TRP A 297 29.44 -4.01 5.61
C TRP A 297 28.25 -4.77 5.03
N LEU A 298 27.96 -5.97 5.56
CA LEU A 298 26.79 -6.76 5.16
C LEU A 298 25.47 -6.01 5.45
N TYR A 299 25.31 -5.47 6.67
CA TYR A 299 24.09 -4.76 7.03
C TYR A 299 23.99 -3.39 6.37
N GLN A 300 25.13 -2.70 6.18
CA GLN A 300 25.13 -1.47 5.38
C GLN A 300 24.70 -1.74 3.94
N SER A 301 25.12 -2.86 3.36
CA SER A 301 24.66 -3.30 2.04
C SER A 301 23.15 -3.57 2.02
N VAL A 302 22.59 -4.16 3.09
CA VAL A 302 21.12 -4.35 3.22
C VAL A 302 20.39 -3.00 3.31
N LYS A 303 20.89 -2.05 4.13
CA LYS A 303 20.30 -0.69 4.22
C LYS A 303 20.30 0.01 2.86
N LEU A 304 21.42 -0.05 2.14
CA LEU A 304 21.56 0.53 0.79
C LEU A 304 20.62 -0.14 -0.20
N LEU A 305 20.61 -1.48 -0.25
CA LEU A 305 19.79 -2.22 -1.20
C LEU A 305 18.29 -2.00 -0.99
N TYR A 306 17.84 -1.95 0.28
CA TYR A 306 16.45 -1.64 0.60
C TYR A 306 16.11 -0.18 0.27
N SER A 307 17.04 0.76 0.53
CA SER A 307 16.88 2.18 0.17
C SER A 307 16.76 2.39 -1.34
N VAL A 308 17.55 1.67 -2.14
CA VAL A 308 17.42 1.66 -3.61
C VAL A 308 16.07 1.08 -4.04
N GLY A 309 15.62 0.02 -3.37
CA GLY A 309 14.29 -0.56 -3.60
C GLY A 309 13.15 0.43 -3.35
N ILE A 310 13.20 1.17 -2.25
CA ILE A 310 12.22 2.22 -1.95
C ILE A 310 12.31 3.38 -2.93
N PHE A 311 13.53 3.80 -3.30
CA PHE A 311 13.73 4.88 -4.26
C PHE A 311 12.94 4.63 -5.55
N PHE A 312 13.03 3.41 -6.10
CA PHE A 312 12.27 3.06 -7.30
C PHE A 312 10.78 2.78 -7.02
N THR A 313 10.43 2.31 -5.82
CA THR A 313 9.02 2.12 -5.43
C THR A 313 8.29 3.46 -5.27
N TYR A 314 9.01 4.54 -4.95
CA TYR A 314 8.45 5.90 -4.90
C TYR A 314 7.69 6.27 -6.18
N ALA A 315 8.25 5.98 -7.35
CA ALA A 315 7.63 6.29 -8.63
C ALA A 315 6.27 5.58 -8.82
N LEU A 316 6.17 4.33 -8.34
CA LEU A 316 4.95 3.53 -8.44
C LEU A 316 3.87 4.03 -7.49
N GLN A 317 4.25 4.40 -6.27
CA GLN A 317 3.33 4.89 -5.25
C GLN A 317 2.83 6.29 -5.64
N PHE A 318 3.70 7.12 -6.23
CA PHE A 318 3.33 8.44 -6.75
C PHE A 318 2.43 8.37 -8.00
N TYR A 319 2.52 7.29 -8.80
CA TYR A 319 1.72 7.14 -10.00
C TYR A 319 0.20 7.17 -9.71
N VAL A 320 -0.24 6.55 -8.62
CA VAL A 320 -1.65 6.47 -8.24
C VAL A 320 -2.28 7.86 -8.01
N PRO A 321 -1.77 8.73 -7.11
CA PRO A 321 -2.32 10.07 -6.92
C PRO A 321 -2.12 10.95 -8.15
N ALA A 322 -1.06 10.73 -8.95
CA ALA A 322 -0.85 11.45 -10.20
C ALA A 322 -1.97 11.18 -11.21
N GLU A 323 -2.37 9.92 -11.40
CA GLU A 323 -3.49 9.54 -12.27
C GLU A 323 -4.83 10.10 -11.82
N ILE A 324 -5.03 10.29 -10.51
CA ILE A 324 -6.27 10.86 -9.97
C ILE A 324 -6.28 12.39 -10.09
N ILE A 325 -5.17 13.06 -9.77
CA ILE A 325 -5.10 14.52 -9.62
C ILE A 325 -4.84 15.22 -10.96
N ILE A 326 -3.91 14.71 -11.77
CA ILE A 326 -3.42 15.43 -12.94
C ILE A 326 -4.50 15.66 -14.00
N PRO A 327 -5.34 14.66 -14.38
CA PRO A 327 -6.38 14.88 -15.39
C PRO A 327 -7.34 16.02 -15.03
N PHE A 328 -7.60 16.24 -13.73
CA PHE A 328 -8.42 17.35 -13.27
C PHE A 328 -7.81 18.72 -13.60
N PHE A 329 -6.49 18.87 -13.43
CA PHE A 329 -5.80 20.13 -13.75
C PHE A 329 -5.59 20.31 -15.25
N VAL A 330 -5.24 19.23 -15.96
CA VAL A 330 -5.06 19.25 -17.42
C VAL A 330 -6.36 19.62 -18.13
N ALA A 331 -7.49 19.03 -17.74
CA ALA A 331 -8.79 19.32 -18.34
C ALA A 331 -9.27 20.77 -18.15
N ARG A 332 -8.67 21.51 -17.20
CA ARG A 332 -8.99 22.92 -16.95
C ARG A 332 -8.02 23.89 -17.64
N GLY A 333 -6.91 23.41 -18.15
CA GLY A 333 -5.84 24.22 -18.74
C GLY A 333 -5.98 24.42 -20.25
N PRO A 334 -5.17 25.32 -20.84
CA PRO A 334 -5.03 25.45 -22.27
C PRO A 334 -4.37 24.19 -22.87
N GLU A 335 -4.89 23.69 -24.00
CA GLU A 335 -4.40 22.46 -24.65
C GLU A 335 -2.89 22.51 -24.97
N HIS A 336 -2.37 23.69 -25.33
CA HIS A 336 -0.95 23.87 -25.70
C HIS A 336 0.01 23.76 -24.49
N CYS A 337 -0.52 23.77 -23.27
CA CYS A 337 0.25 23.72 -22.03
C CYS A 337 0.05 22.41 -21.26
N GLU A 338 -0.62 21.39 -21.81
CA GLU A 338 -0.92 20.13 -21.13
C GLU A 338 0.33 19.48 -20.51
N LEU A 339 1.43 19.37 -21.26
CA LEU A 339 2.70 18.83 -20.75
C LEU A 339 3.26 19.64 -19.58
N VAL A 340 3.19 20.97 -19.67
CA VAL A 340 3.71 21.87 -18.65
C VAL A 340 2.86 21.79 -17.38
N ILE A 341 1.54 21.67 -17.52
CA ILE A 341 0.61 21.49 -16.41
C ILE A 341 0.85 20.13 -15.74
N ASP A 342 0.96 19.03 -16.51
CA ASP A 342 1.27 17.71 -15.96
C ASP A 342 2.58 17.71 -15.17
N LEU A 343 3.68 18.20 -15.75
CA LEU A 343 4.99 18.22 -15.09
C LEU A 343 5.03 19.18 -13.87
N SER A 344 4.35 20.32 -13.95
CA SER A 344 4.30 21.26 -12.83
C SER A 344 3.48 20.70 -11.66
N VAL A 345 2.31 20.11 -11.90
CA VAL A 345 1.51 19.45 -10.85
C VAL A 345 2.28 18.30 -10.21
N ARG A 346 2.97 17.48 -11.01
CA ARG A 346 3.88 16.42 -10.49
C ARG A 346 4.93 17.00 -9.55
N THR A 347 5.63 18.03 -9.98
CA THR A 347 6.69 18.68 -9.19
C THR A 347 6.12 19.27 -7.89
N VAL A 348 4.98 19.96 -7.95
CA VAL A 348 4.32 20.54 -6.77
C VAL A 348 3.94 19.44 -5.77
N LEU A 349 3.39 18.32 -6.21
CA LEU A 349 3.03 17.20 -5.34
C LEU A 349 4.26 16.55 -4.68
N VAL A 350 5.37 16.38 -5.40
CA VAL A 350 6.63 15.86 -4.84
C VAL A 350 7.23 16.85 -3.84
N CYS A 351 7.19 18.15 -4.12
CA CYS A 351 7.63 19.18 -3.18
C CYS A 351 6.76 19.19 -1.92
N LEU A 352 5.44 19.04 -2.05
CA LEU A 352 4.50 18.96 -0.93
C LEU A 352 4.84 17.79 0.00
N THR A 353 5.08 16.59 -0.55
CA THR A 353 5.44 15.41 0.26
C THR A 353 6.79 15.58 0.94
N CYS A 354 7.76 16.22 0.30
CA CYS A 354 9.05 16.56 0.90
C CYS A 354 8.91 17.57 2.04
N ILE A 355 8.10 18.63 1.88
CA ILE A 355 7.83 19.62 2.94
C ILE A 355 7.19 18.95 4.16
N LEU A 356 6.22 18.05 3.94
CA LEU A 356 5.60 17.28 5.02
C LEU A 356 6.62 16.39 5.75
N ALA A 357 7.54 15.75 5.01
CA ALA A 357 8.61 14.93 5.58
C ALA A 357 9.61 15.77 6.41
N ILE A 358 9.93 16.98 5.96
CA ILE A 358 10.79 17.93 6.72
C ILE A 358 10.10 18.41 7.99
N LEU A 359 8.78 18.65 7.94
CA LEU A 359 8.00 19.11 9.09
C LEU A 359 7.91 18.03 10.18
N ILE A 360 7.73 16.76 9.79
CA ILE A 360 7.59 15.62 10.70
C ILE A 360 8.64 14.55 10.37
N PRO A 361 9.92 14.74 10.77
CA PRO A 361 11.00 13.78 10.50
C PRO A 361 10.97 12.60 11.49
N ARG A 362 9.77 12.07 11.79
CA ARG A 362 9.54 10.90 12.64
C ARG A 362 8.79 9.84 11.85
N LEU A 363 9.50 8.82 11.39
CA LEU A 363 8.98 7.78 10.50
C LEU A 363 7.78 7.03 11.09
N ASP A 364 7.83 6.72 12.39
CA ASP A 364 6.78 6.03 13.14
C ASP A 364 5.49 6.84 13.22
N LEU A 365 5.57 8.14 13.50
CA LEU A 365 4.39 9.02 13.52
C LEU A 365 3.72 9.12 12.16
N VAL A 366 4.51 9.31 11.10
CA VAL A 366 3.94 9.48 9.75
C VAL A 366 3.26 8.18 9.31
N ILE A 367 3.87 7.02 9.58
CA ILE A 367 3.23 5.70 9.34
C ILE A 367 1.91 5.59 10.11
N SER A 368 1.91 5.94 11.40
CA SER A 368 0.72 5.81 12.25
C SER A 368 -0.41 6.77 11.85
N LEU A 369 -0.10 8.01 11.47
CA LEU A 369 -1.09 9.00 11.03
C LEU A 369 -1.73 8.61 9.70
N VAL A 370 -0.91 8.24 8.71
CA VAL A 370 -1.40 7.78 7.40
C VAL A 370 -2.22 6.49 7.57
N GLY A 371 -1.76 5.55 8.38
CA GLY A 371 -2.47 4.30 8.66
C GLY A 371 -3.83 4.53 9.32
N SER A 372 -3.86 5.30 10.41
CA SER A 372 -5.10 5.54 11.16
C SER A 372 -6.13 6.34 10.37
N VAL A 373 -5.71 7.38 9.64
CA VAL A 373 -6.66 8.22 8.88
C VAL A 373 -7.14 7.50 7.61
N SER A 374 -6.22 7.17 6.71
CA SER A 374 -6.61 6.79 5.36
C SER A 374 -6.71 5.29 5.16
N SER A 375 -5.84 4.49 5.81
CA SER A 375 -5.93 3.03 5.73
C SER A 375 -7.15 2.49 6.46
N SER A 376 -7.48 2.97 7.66
CA SER A 376 -8.72 2.54 8.35
C SER A 376 -9.98 2.83 7.53
N ALA A 377 -10.05 4.00 6.87
CA ALA A 377 -11.17 4.35 6.00
C ALA A 377 -11.30 3.38 4.80
N LEU A 378 -10.21 3.19 4.04
CA LEU A 378 -10.21 2.37 2.82
C LEU A 378 -10.25 0.87 3.10
N ALA A 379 -9.62 0.38 4.16
CA ALA A 379 -9.44 -1.04 4.39
C ALA A 379 -10.53 -1.64 5.28
N LEU A 380 -11.07 -0.89 6.24
CA LEU A 380 -11.95 -1.44 7.27
C LEU A 380 -13.34 -0.80 7.31
N ILE A 381 -13.48 0.47 6.94
CA ILE A 381 -14.78 1.17 7.01
C ILE A 381 -15.57 0.97 5.71
N ILE A 382 -14.97 1.33 4.56
CA ILE A 382 -15.67 1.38 3.28
C ILE A 382 -16.06 -0.01 2.75
N PRO A 383 -15.21 -1.06 2.77
CA PRO A 383 -15.57 -2.35 2.18
C PRO A 383 -16.79 -3.02 2.86
N PRO A 384 -16.91 -3.08 4.19
CA PRO A 384 -18.12 -3.63 4.82
C PRO A 384 -19.38 -2.81 4.51
N LEU A 385 -19.28 -1.47 4.48
CA LEU A 385 -20.39 -0.61 4.07
C LEU A 385 -20.80 -0.88 2.61
N LEU A 386 -19.81 -1.16 1.74
CA LEU A 386 -20.02 -1.53 0.35
C LEU A 386 -20.75 -2.88 0.21
N GLU A 387 -20.44 -3.89 1.03
CA GLU A 387 -21.18 -5.16 1.05
C GLU A 387 -22.65 -4.91 1.41
N ILE A 388 -22.88 -4.07 2.43
CA ILE A 388 -24.21 -3.69 2.86
C ILE A 388 -24.96 -3.00 1.73
N THR A 389 -24.42 -1.93 1.14
CA THR A 389 -25.14 -1.17 0.10
C THR A 389 -25.38 -1.98 -1.17
N THR A 390 -24.45 -2.85 -1.57
CA THR A 390 -24.54 -3.64 -2.81
C THR A 390 -25.58 -4.75 -2.71
N TYR A 391 -25.59 -5.50 -1.60
CA TYR A 391 -26.41 -6.71 -1.48
C TYR A 391 -27.70 -6.52 -0.68
N TYR A 392 -27.95 -5.36 -0.09
CA TYR A 392 -29.15 -5.11 0.72
C TYR A 392 -30.45 -5.44 -0.04
N SER A 393 -30.56 -5.03 -1.31
CA SER A 393 -31.75 -5.28 -2.14
C SER A 393 -31.92 -6.75 -2.53
N GLU A 394 -30.88 -7.57 -2.42
CA GLU A 394 -30.90 -8.99 -2.79
C GLU A 394 -31.30 -9.91 -1.61
N GLY A 395 -31.61 -9.33 -0.44
CA GLY A 395 -32.08 -10.08 0.73
C GLY A 395 -30.95 -10.67 1.57
N MET A 396 -30.06 -9.81 2.07
CA MET A 396 -28.93 -10.22 2.91
C MET A 396 -29.34 -10.83 4.26
N SER A 397 -28.50 -11.75 4.74
CA SER A 397 -28.65 -12.31 6.09
C SER A 397 -28.38 -11.23 7.16
N PRO A 398 -29.16 -11.17 8.26
CA PRO A 398 -28.91 -10.24 9.36
C PRO A 398 -27.51 -10.40 9.98
N ILE A 399 -26.97 -11.63 9.97
CA ILE A 399 -25.63 -11.94 10.50
C ILE A 399 -24.56 -11.21 9.68
N THR A 400 -24.68 -11.19 8.35
CA THR A 400 -23.75 -10.48 7.48
C THR A 400 -23.75 -8.99 7.78
N ILE A 401 -24.93 -8.38 7.94
CA ILE A 401 -25.09 -6.95 8.27
C ILE A 401 -24.45 -6.62 9.62
N VAL A 402 -24.70 -7.43 10.65
CA VAL A 402 -24.11 -7.22 11.99
C VAL A 402 -22.59 -7.36 11.94
N LYS A 403 -22.07 -8.39 11.28
CA LYS A 403 -20.63 -8.61 11.09
C LYS A 403 -19.98 -7.42 10.38
N ASP A 404 -20.57 -6.93 9.29
CA ASP A 404 -20.05 -5.78 8.53
C ASP A 404 -20.11 -4.48 9.32
N ALA A 405 -21.20 -4.25 10.06
CA ALA A 405 -21.33 -3.10 10.95
C ALA A 405 -20.27 -3.11 12.06
N LEU A 406 -20.01 -4.27 12.69
CA LEU A 406 -18.97 -4.40 13.73
C LEU A 406 -17.56 -4.12 13.19
N ILE A 407 -17.23 -4.63 12.00
CA ILE A 407 -15.93 -4.37 11.36
C ILE A 407 -15.79 -2.87 11.04
N SER A 408 -16.84 -2.25 10.51
CA SER A 408 -16.84 -0.82 10.18
C SER A 408 -16.70 0.05 11.44
N ILE A 409 -17.38 -0.30 12.54
CA ILE A 409 -17.25 0.39 13.84
C ILE A 409 -15.83 0.23 14.39
N LEU A 410 -15.24 -0.97 14.33
CA LEU A 410 -13.85 -1.19 14.73
C LEU A 410 -12.89 -0.30 13.93
N GLY A 411 -13.08 -0.21 12.62
CA GLY A 411 -12.32 0.68 11.74
C GLY A 411 -12.48 2.15 12.12
N PHE A 412 -13.68 2.59 12.45
CA PHE A 412 -13.96 3.97 12.88
C PHE A 412 -13.33 4.30 14.24
N VAL A 413 -13.38 3.38 15.21
CA VAL A 413 -12.69 3.54 16.50
C VAL A 413 -11.18 3.63 16.28
N GLY A 414 -10.60 2.76 15.46
CA GLY A 414 -9.18 2.81 15.10
C GLY A 414 -8.78 4.12 14.43
N PHE A 415 -9.64 4.65 13.55
CA PHE A 415 -9.46 5.94 12.91
C PHE A 415 -9.38 7.08 13.94
N VAL A 416 -10.39 7.18 14.81
CA VAL A 416 -10.46 8.27 15.80
C VAL A 416 -9.33 8.17 16.81
N VAL A 417 -9.16 6.99 17.42
CA VAL A 417 -8.14 6.77 18.46
C VAL A 417 -6.73 6.96 17.88
N GLY A 418 -6.44 6.37 16.72
CA GLY A 418 -5.12 6.49 16.09
C GLY A 418 -4.79 7.93 15.68
N THR A 419 -5.76 8.66 15.12
CA THR A 419 -5.57 10.07 14.77
C THR A 419 -5.35 10.94 16.00
N CYS A 420 -6.16 10.75 17.05
CA CYS A 420 -6.01 11.52 18.29
C CYS A 420 -4.66 11.25 18.97
N LEU A 421 -4.23 9.99 19.06
CA LEU A 421 -2.95 9.62 19.68
C LEU A 421 -1.76 10.20 18.90
N THR A 422 -1.78 10.07 17.58
CA THR A 422 -0.69 10.59 16.73
C THR A 422 -0.59 12.12 16.77
N LEU A 423 -1.73 12.82 16.77
CA LEU A 423 -1.75 14.28 16.93
C LEU A 423 -1.27 14.71 18.32
N TYR A 424 -1.62 13.97 19.37
CA TYR A 424 -1.15 14.24 20.72
C TYR A 424 0.38 14.12 20.82
N GLU A 425 0.96 13.03 20.30
CA GLU A 425 2.42 12.81 20.28
C GLU A 425 3.19 13.77 19.35
N LEU A 426 2.50 14.38 18.39
CA LEU A 426 3.06 15.42 17.52
C LEU A 426 3.14 16.77 18.25
N ILE A 427 2.12 17.12 19.04
CA ILE A 427 2.04 18.39 19.77
C ILE A 427 2.95 18.37 21.02
N GLN A 428 3.03 17.23 21.70
CA GLN A 428 3.93 17.02 22.83
C GLN A 428 5.03 16.03 22.44
N PRO A 429 6.10 16.46 21.74
CA PRO A 429 7.25 15.61 21.50
C PRO A 429 7.89 15.28 22.85
N SER A 430 7.64 14.07 23.35
CA SER A 430 8.10 13.62 24.67
C SER A 430 9.59 13.86 24.88
N SER A 431 9.93 14.84 25.71
CA SER A 431 11.20 14.93 26.43
C SER A 431 11.04 14.35 27.84
N ALA A 432 10.64 13.08 27.97
CA ALA A 432 10.74 12.37 29.26
C ALA A 432 10.68 10.84 29.09
N PRO A 433 11.53 10.07 29.78
CA PRO A 433 11.44 8.62 29.86
C PRO A 433 10.20 8.23 30.68
N ILE A 434 9.37 7.35 30.12
CA ILE A 434 8.26 6.74 30.86
C ILE A 434 8.89 5.80 31.89
N PHE A 435 9.02 6.25 33.14
CA PHE A 435 9.15 5.38 34.29
C PHE A 435 7.87 4.56 34.38
N ILE A 436 7.93 3.31 33.92
CA ILE A 436 6.92 2.32 34.24
C ILE A 436 7.15 1.96 35.71
N ASN A 437 6.28 2.48 36.58
CA ASN A 437 6.21 2.01 37.97
C ASN A 437 6.04 0.49 37.95
N SER A 438 7.03 -0.17 38.55
CA SER A 438 7.14 -1.61 38.67
C SER A 438 6.11 -2.15 39.64
N THR A 439 4.87 -2.38 39.22
CA THR A 439 3.89 -3.20 39.98
C THR A 439 2.82 -3.80 39.07
N SER A 440 3.22 -4.71 38.19
CA SER A 440 2.37 -5.83 37.75
C SER A 440 3.25 -6.95 37.17
N ALA A 441 4.23 -7.37 37.96
CA ALA A 441 4.62 -8.78 37.99
C ALA A 441 3.56 -9.54 38.81
N PHE A 442 3.39 -10.84 38.55
CA PHE A 442 2.29 -11.72 39.01
C PHE A 442 1.02 -11.54 38.16
N VAL A 443 0.61 -12.44 37.25
CA VAL A 443 0.71 -13.92 37.14
C VAL A 443 0.81 -14.34 35.69
#